data_AF-A0A376YCH0-F1
#
_entry.id   AF-A0A376YCH0-F1
#
_cell.length_a   1.000
_cell.length_b   1.000
_cell.length_c   1.000
_cell.angle_alpha   90.00
_cell.angle_beta   90.00
_cell.angle_gamma   90.00
#
_symmetry.space_group_name_H-M   'P 1'
#
loop_
_entity.id
_entity.type
_entity.pdbx_description
1 polymer ?
#
loop_
_entity_poly.entity_id
_entity_poly.type
_entity_poly.pdbx_seq_one_letter_code
_entity_poly.pdbx_strand_id
1 'polypeptide(L)' 'MTQFNPVDHPHRRYNPLTGQWILVSPHRAKRPWQGAQETPANRCYLRTIQMLPLRR' A
#
# COMPACT_ATOMS: atom_id res chain seq x y z
N MET A 1 4.76 -13.00 33.74
CA MET A 1 4.06 -12.12 32.78
C MET A 1 5.11 -11.52 31.88
N THR A 2 5.00 -11.68 30.56
CA THR A 2 6.00 -11.14 29.62
C THR A 2 5.86 -9.62 29.52
N GLN A 3 6.98 -8.91 29.48
CA GLN A 3 7.00 -7.45 29.36
C GLN A 3 6.44 -7.03 27.99
N PHE A 4 5.62 -5.99 27.97
CA PHE A 4 5.05 -5.48 26.73
C PHE A 4 6.15 -4.85 25.85
N ASN A 5 6.39 -5.41 24.67
CA ASN A 5 7.23 -4.82 23.62
C ASN A 5 6.35 -4.34 22.44
N PRO A 6 6.29 -3.04 22.12
CA PRO A 6 5.47 -2.54 21.02
C PRO A 6 5.88 -3.07 19.64
N VAL A 7 7.11 -3.55 19.49
CA VAL A 7 7.62 -4.12 18.22
C VAL A 7 7.01 -5.49 17.94
N ASP A 8 6.79 -6.29 18.99
CA ASP A 8 6.34 -7.67 18.85
C ASP A 8 4.85 -7.84 19.15
N HIS A 9 4.33 -7.03 20.07
CA HIS A 9 2.95 -7.14 20.55
C HIS A 9 2.00 -6.21 19.79
N PRO A 10 0.80 -6.70 19.43
CA PRO A 10 -0.21 -5.87 18.80
C PRO A 10 -0.69 -4.78 19.74
N HIS A 11 -0.85 -3.56 19.23
CA HIS A 11 -1.27 -2.39 20.01
C HIS A 11 -2.02 -1.38 19.14
N ARG A 12 -2.63 -0.36 19.77
CA ARG A 12 -3.34 0.71 19.05
C ARG A 12 -2.61 2.04 19.21
N ARG A 13 -2.56 2.83 18.14
CA ARG A 13 -2.00 4.18 18.12
C ARG A 13 -3.07 5.18 17.73
N TYR A 14 -3.18 6.26 18.49
CA TYR A 14 -4.10 7.35 18.18
C TYR A 14 -3.45 8.31 17.19
N ASN A 15 -4.20 8.71 16.17
CA ASN A 15 -3.83 9.80 15.28
C ASN A 15 -4.61 11.07 15.66
N PRO A 16 -3.95 12.10 16.22
CA PRO A 16 -4.64 13.33 16.65
C PRO A 16 -5.13 14.20 15.50
N LEU A 17 -4.61 14.01 14.28
CA LEU A 17 -5.04 14.80 13.11
C LEU A 17 -6.39 14.33 12.56
N THR A 18 -6.64 13.02 12.60
CA THR A 18 -7.89 12.43 12.11
C THR A 18 -8.84 12.01 13.24
N GLY A 19 -8.38 12.05 14.49
CA GLY A 19 -9.13 11.61 15.66
C GLY A 19 -9.36 10.10 15.71
N GLN A 20 -8.61 9.32 14.93
CA GLN A 20 -8.86 7.89 14.74
C GLN A 20 -7.82 7.02 15.45
N TRP A 21 -8.22 5.79 15.72
CA TRP A 21 -7.35 4.77 16.31
C TRP A 21 -6.93 3.75 15.26
N ILE A 22 -5.63 3.56 15.10
CA ILE A 22 -5.05 2.58 14.19
C ILE A 22 -4.63 1.35 14.99
N LEU A 23 -5.07 0.17 14.54
CA LEU A 23 -4.57 -1.11 15.06
C LEU A 23 -3.25 -1.48 14.36
N VAL A 24 -2.21 -1.71 15.15
CA VAL A 24 -0.88 -2.11 14.70
C VAL A 24 -0.67 -3.57 15.08
N SER A 25 -0.55 -4.43 14.07
CA SER A 25 -0.25 -5.86 14.23
C SER A 25 1.06 -6.20 13.48
N PRO A 26 2.22 -6.15 14.15
CA PRO A 26 3.55 -6.24 13.52
C PRO A 26 3.78 -7.50 12.68
N HIS A 27 3.17 -8.62 13.10
CA HIS A 27 3.41 -9.94 12.52
C HIS A 27 2.55 -10.28 11.30
N ARG A 28 1.61 -9.41 10.90
CA ARG A 28 0.62 -9.72 9.86
C ARG A 28 1.25 -10.04 8.50
N ALA A 29 2.34 -9.36 8.15
CA ALA A 29 3.01 -9.52 6.85
C ALA A 29 3.86 -10.79 6.73
N LYS A 30 4.11 -11.53 7.82
CA LYS A 30 4.87 -12.79 7.78
C LYS A 30 4.07 -13.95 7.17
N ARG A 31 2.74 -13.79 7.02
CA ARG A 31 1.91 -14.82 6.38
C ARG A 31 2.24 -14.87 4.89
N PRO A 32 2.48 -16.05 4.29
CA PRO A 32 2.75 -16.15 2.87
C PRO A 32 1.55 -15.62 2.07
N TRP A 33 1.83 -14.66 1.18
CA TRP A 33 0.83 -14.10 0.28
C TRP A 33 0.62 -15.04 -0.91
N GLN A 34 -0.64 -15.38 -1.19
CA GLN A 34 -1.04 -16.23 -2.33
C GLN A 34 -2.10 -15.55 -3.21
N GLY A 35 -2.41 -14.28 -2.96
CA GLY A 35 -3.45 -13.54 -3.68
C GLY A 35 -2.92 -12.80 -4.91
N ALA A 36 -3.74 -11.88 -5.43
CA ALA A 36 -3.44 -11.08 -6.61
C ALA A 36 -2.18 -10.20 -6.43
N GLN A 37 -1.44 -9.99 -7.51
CA GLN A 37 -0.36 -9.02 -7.56
C GLN A 37 -0.84 -7.82 -8.38
N GLU A 38 -0.77 -6.62 -7.81
CA GLU A 38 -1.14 -5.40 -8.52
C GLU A 38 -0.09 -5.09 -9.60
N THR A 39 -0.53 -4.68 -10.79
CA THR A 39 0.37 -4.24 -11.85
C THR A 39 0.97 -2.88 -11.46
N PRO A 40 2.29 -2.71 -11.50
CA PRO A 40 2.89 -1.42 -11.20
C PRO A 40 2.40 -0.39 -12.23
N ALA A 41 1.91 0.76 -11.75
CA ALA A 41 1.53 1.85 -12.61
C ALA A 41 2.78 2.37 -13.34
N ASN A 42 2.96 1.98 -14.60
CA ASN A 42 4.07 2.48 -15.40
C ASN A 42 3.78 3.95 -15.74
N ARG A 43 4.67 4.84 -15.32
CA ARG A 43 4.53 6.28 -15.50
C ARG A 43 4.55 6.60 -17.00
N CYS A 44 3.40 7.03 -17.53
CA CYS A 44 3.20 7.52 -18.89
C CYS A 44 4.31 8.45 -19.35
N TYR A 45 5.21 8.02 -20.22
CA TYR A 45 5.80 8.85 -21.27
C TYR A 45 6.15 7.93 -22.44
N LEU A 46 5.81 8.33 -23.68
CA LEU A 46 6.14 7.70 -24.97
C LEU A 46 5.19 6.61 -25.53
N ARG A 47 4.04 7.03 -26.04
CA ARG A 47 3.76 6.95 -27.50
C ARG A 47 2.54 7.78 -27.90
N THR A 48 2.68 9.08 -27.67
CA THR A 48 2.33 10.06 -28.71
C THR A 48 3.17 9.69 -29.95
N ILE A 49 2.62 9.79 -31.18
CA ILE A 49 3.15 9.30 -32.49
C ILE A 49 2.69 7.85 -32.77
N GLN A 50 1.65 7.55 -33.57
CA GLN A 50 1.21 8.16 -34.83
C GLN A 50 -0.14 8.87 -34.73
N MET A 51 -0.04 10.20 -34.68
CA MET A 51 -1.02 11.10 -35.26
C MET A 51 -0.83 11.13 -36.79
N LEU A 52 -1.97 11.09 -37.52
CA LEU A 52 -2.36 11.96 -38.65
C LEU A 52 -1.68 11.81 -40.05
N PRO A 53 -2.32 12.24 -41.18
CA PRO A 53 -3.57 13.03 -41.31
C PRO A 53 -4.62 12.56 -42.36
N LEU A 54 -5.84 13.06 -42.11
CA LEU A 54 -6.97 13.40 -42.99
C LEU A 54 -6.81 13.39 -44.55
N ARG A 55 -7.72 12.70 -45.27
CA ARG A 55 -8.57 13.20 -46.41
C ARG A 55 -9.27 12.08 -47.21
N ARG A 56 -10.60 12.13 -47.30
CA ARG A 56 -11.32 12.71 -48.45
C ARG A 56 -12.58 13.40 -47.94
#